data_AF-A0A935HAG9-F1
#
_entry.id   AF-A0A935HAG9-F1
#
_cell.length_a   1.000
_cell.length_b   1.000
_cell.length_c   1.000
_cell.angle_alpha   90.00
_cell.angle_beta   90.00
_cell.angle_gamma   90.00
#
_symmetry.space_group_name_H-M   'P 1'
#
loop_
_entity.id
_entity.type
_entity.pdbx_description
1 polymer ?
#
loop_
_entity_poly.entity_id
_entity_poly.type
_entity_poly.pdbx_seq_one_letter_code
_entity_poly.pdbx_strand_id
1 'polypeptide(L)'
;MRAWMLLGLLFLWISTAHAQRDYTAAPDRERTDVWFDPSDPGWALTIAPSGAVSSALLTDFDAQGDPRWWVGGALRTGPGRVSLQLHRPRWDMQMQRLAGSTPAGSLNFERRDEDHARLNLQLEGRARTHDVVRLVVNRDYSLGDRSGFWFDPADGGHGQMLIQQGRWVGSVSIGYDRHGEPTWAFAQGDIGAGVLDAQRVRRVCTVSCATVSEPGGQTQIYFRGQDDAIASITLSDTSGAFWLRPRKR
;
A
#
# COMPACT_ATOMS: atom_id res chain seq x y z
N MET A 1 -16.51 61.70 -3.06
CA MET A 1 -16.95 60.78 -4.14
C MET A 1 -15.88 59.71 -4.32
N ARG A 2 -16.25 58.43 -4.11
CA ARG A 2 -15.62 57.14 -4.54
C ARG A 2 -14.14 56.91 -4.14
N ALA A 3 -13.73 56.03 -3.21
CA ALA A 3 -14.21 54.73 -2.73
C ALA A 3 -14.15 53.59 -3.79
N TRP A 4 -13.19 52.67 -3.58
CA TRP A 4 -13.15 51.22 -3.91
C TRP A 4 -12.76 50.74 -5.33
N MET A 5 -12.20 49.50 -5.33
CA MET A 5 -11.83 48.57 -6.42
C MET A 5 -10.32 48.55 -6.75
N LEU A 6 -9.58 47.43 -6.69
CA LEU A 6 -9.93 46.01 -6.57
C LEU A 6 -8.77 45.24 -5.91
N LEU A 7 -9.09 44.61 -4.77
CA LEU A 7 -8.47 43.38 -4.28
C LEU A 7 -8.74 42.28 -5.32
N GLY A 8 -7.74 41.47 -5.70
CA GLY A 8 -8.00 40.33 -6.56
C GLY A 8 -6.80 39.44 -6.81
N LEU A 9 -6.82 38.27 -6.17
CA LEU A 9 -6.08 37.05 -6.52
C LEU A 9 -4.56 37.05 -6.32
N LEU A 10 -4.15 36.57 -5.13
CA LEU A 10 -3.02 35.64 -4.99
C LEU A 10 -3.11 34.93 -3.63
N PHE A 11 -4.02 33.98 -3.53
CA PHE A 11 -3.92 32.89 -2.56
C PHE A 11 -3.80 31.58 -3.36
N LEU A 12 -2.63 31.38 -3.96
CA LEU A 12 -2.13 30.05 -4.24
C LEU A 12 -1.86 29.41 -2.88
N TRP A 13 -2.86 28.74 -2.33
CA TRP A 13 -2.64 27.77 -1.27
C TRP A 13 -1.79 26.66 -1.88
N ILE A 14 -0.48 26.76 -1.67
CA ILE A 14 0.39 25.59 -1.66
C ILE A 14 -0.18 24.74 -0.52
N SER A 15 -1.03 23.78 -0.86
CA SER A 15 -1.23 22.64 0.01
C SER A 15 0.14 22.00 0.12
N THR A 16 0.91 22.36 1.14
CA THR A 16 1.98 21.48 1.60
C THR A 16 1.27 20.18 1.90
N ALA A 17 1.46 19.20 1.03
CA ALA A 17 1.15 17.82 1.34
C ALA A 17 2.00 17.51 2.57
N HIS A 18 1.42 17.71 3.75
CA HIS A 18 2.04 17.29 4.98
C HIS A 18 2.04 15.77 4.90
N ALA A 19 3.23 15.20 4.69
CA ALA A 19 3.47 13.80 4.97
C ALA A 19 2.89 13.51 6.35
N GLN A 20 2.10 12.45 6.41
CA GLN A 20 1.11 12.32 7.44
C GLN A 20 1.75 11.89 8.75
N ARG A 21 1.69 12.75 9.77
CA ARG A 21 2.03 12.41 11.15
C ARG A 21 0.88 11.61 11.76
N ASP A 22 1.12 10.35 12.11
CA ASP A 22 0.49 9.73 13.28
C ASP A 22 1.19 8.41 13.65
N TYR A 23 2.44 8.51 14.08
CA TYR A 23 3.29 7.36 14.44
C TYR A 23 3.28 7.01 15.94
N THR A 24 2.62 7.84 16.74
CA THR A 24 2.35 7.62 18.18
C THR A 24 0.92 8.00 18.52
N ALA A 25 0.00 7.81 17.57
CA ALA A 25 -1.41 8.04 17.82
C ALA A 25 -1.82 7.16 19.01
N ALA A 26 -2.53 7.69 20.01
CA ALA A 26 -2.97 6.89 21.14
C ALA A 26 -3.73 5.62 20.65
N PRO A 27 -3.79 4.52 21.41
CA PRO A 27 -4.39 3.26 20.94
C PRO A 27 -5.84 3.39 20.45
N ASP A 28 -6.52 4.47 20.87
CA ASP A 28 -7.87 4.88 20.45
C ASP A 28 -7.90 5.66 19.12
N ARG A 29 -6.75 6.04 18.57
CA ARG A 29 -6.61 6.68 17.27
C ARG A 29 -6.31 5.68 16.17
N GLU A 30 -6.90 5.91 15.02
CA GLU A 30 -6.63 5.10 13.84
C GLU A 30 -5.18 5.25 13.40
N ARG A 31 -4.52 4.11 13.18
CA ARG A 31 -3.14 4.03 12.69
C ARG A 31 -3.12 3.41 11.30
N THR A 32 -2.02 3.65 10.61
CA THR A 32 -1.70 2.91 9.39
C THR A 32 -1.28 1.49 9.77
N ASP A 33 -2.09 0.52 9.40
CA ASP A 33 -1.89 -0.88 9.78
C ASP A 33 -2.06 -1.82 8.58
N VAL A 34 -1.41 -2.98 8.65
CA VAL A 34 -1.57 -4.09 7.71
C VAL A 34 -2.46 -5.16 8.34
N TRP A 35 -3.46 -5.61 7.61
CA TRP A 35 -4.46 -6.58 8.02
C TRP A 35 -4.43 -7.78 7.08
N PHE A 36 -4.61 -8.99 7.61
CA PHE A 36 -4.66 -10.21 6.81
C PHE A 36 -5.59 -11.24 7.46
N ASP A 37 -6.08 -12.19 6.67
CA ASP A 37 -6.82 -13.33 7.18
C ASP A 37 -5.88 -14.52 7.38
N PRO A 38 -5.66 -15.00 8.62
CA PRO A 38 -4.77 -16.13 8.88
C PRO A 38 -5.30 -17.46 8.31
N SER A 39 -6.59 -17.56 8.02
CA SER A 39 -7.22 -18.74 7.40
C SER A 39 -7.16 -18.75 5.87
N ASP A 40 -6.86 -17.60 5.25
CA ASP A 40 -6.72 -17.45 3.79
C ASP A 40 -5.45 -16.66 3.45
N PRO A 41 -4.25 -17.25 3.56
CA PRO A 41 -2.99 -16.50 3.45
C PRO A 41 -2.68 -16.04 2.01
N GLY A 42 -1.73 -15.10 1.93
CA GLY A 42 -1.12 -14.65 0.68
C GLY A 42 -1.59 -13.29 0.16
N TRP A 43 -2.59 -12.69 0.81
CA TRP A 43 -3.09 -11.35 0.51
C TRP A 43 -3.00 -10.47 1.76
N ALA A 44 -3.06 -9.16 1.59
CA ALA A 44 -3.07 -8.21 2.69
C ALA A 44 -3.85 -6.93 2.34
N LEU A 45 -4.42 -6.30 3.36
CA LEU A 45 -5.07 -5.00 3.27
C LEU A 45 -4.32 -4.01 4.16
N THR A 46 -3.86 -2.92 3.57
CA THR A 46 -3.43 -1.75 4.34
C THR A 46 -4.55 -0.74 4.40
N ILE A 47 -4.85 -0.24 5.60
CA ILE A 47 -5.66 0.97 5.79
C ILE A 47 -4.76 2.05 6.36
N ALA A 48 -4.68 3.19 5.68
CA ALA A 48 -4.00 4.40 6.15
C ALA A 48 -5.04 5.52 6.31
N PRO A 49 -5.42 5.90 7.54
CA PRO A 49 -6.20 7.12 7.76
C PRO A 49 -5.38 8.33 7.31
N SER A 50 -6.01 9.46 6.99
CA SER A 50 -5.40 10.77 6.66
C SER A 50 -6.40 11.90 6.89
N GLY A 51 -6.30 12.59 8.03
CA GLY A 51 -7.35 13.53 8.43
C GLY A 51 -8.68 12.79 8.54
N ALA A 52 -9.73 13.19 7.80
CA ALA A 52 -11.03 12.52 7.76
C ALA A 52 -11.16 11.43 6.66
N VAL A 53 -10.15 11.30 5.80
CA VAL A 53 -10.11 10.32 4.71
C VAL A 53 -9.39 9.06 5.21
N SER A 54 -9.74 7.90 4.68
CA SER A 54 -8.90 6.71 4.76
C SER A 54 -8.61 6.20 3.36
N SER A 55 -7.36 5.83 3.14
CA SER A 55 -6.90 5.18 1.92
C SER A 55 -6.64 3.70 2.18
N ALA A 56 -6.80 2.88 1.15
CA ALA A 56 -6.49 1.47 1.21
C ALA A 56 -5.59 1.05 0.06
N LEU A 57 -4.66 0.14 0.37
CA LEU A 57 -3.96 -0.70 -0.62
C LEU A 57 -4.35 -2.14 -0.32
N LEU A 58 -5.00 -2.79 -1.26
CA LEU A 58 -5.28 -4.21 -1.21
C LEU A 58 -4.30 -4.93 -2.13
N THR A 59 -3.52 -5.87 -1.60
CA THR A 59 -2.77 -6.84 -2.39
C THR A 59 -3.47 -8.18 -2.32
N ASP A 60 -3.80 -8.76 -3.47
CA ASP A 60 -4.53 -10.02 -3.58
C ASP A 60 -4.20 -10.69 -4.93
N PHE A 61 -5.02 -11.65 -5.35
CA PHE A 61 -4.86 -12.40 -6.59
C PHE A 61 -6.05 -12.19 -7.54
N ASP A 62 -5.76 -12.08 -8.84
CA ASP A 62 -6.81 -12.14 -9.86
C ASP A 62 -7.39 -13.56 -10.01
N ALA A 63 -8.29 -13.74 -10.99
CA ALA A 63 -8.93 -15.04 -11.25
C ALA A 63 -7.93 -16.12 -11.70
N GLN A 64 -6.78 -15.73 -12.25
CA GLN A 64 -5.70 -16.62 -12.68
C GLN A 64 -4.71 -16.91 -11.55
N GLY A 65 -4.84 -16.23 -10.42
CA GLY A 65 -3.96 -16.41 -9.27
C GLY A 65 -2.70 -15.53 -9.30
N ASP A 66 -2.64 -14.56 -10.22
CA ASP A 66 -1.52 -13.64 -10.31
C ASP A 66 -1.64 -12.51 -9.28
N PRO A 67 -0.53 -12.10 -8.65
CA PRO A 67 -0.53 -11.04 -7.66
C PRO A 67 -0.92 -9.71 -8.30
N ARG A 68 -1.99 -9.10 -7.81
CA ARG A 68 -2.48 -7.77 -8.20
C ARG A 68 -2.62 -6.87 -6.99
N TRP A 69 -2.63 -5.58 -7.24
CA TRP A 69 -2.95 -4.59 -6.21
C TRP A 69 -4.04 -3.64 -6.67
N TRP A 70 -4.84 -3.19 -5.71
CA TRP A 70 -5.92 -2.23 -5.90
C TRP A 70 -5.80 -1.12 -4.86
N VAL A 71 -6.29 0.05 -5.23
CA VAL A 71 -6.26 1.23 -4.35
C VAL A 71 -7.65 1.82 -4.22
N GLY A 72 -7.95 2.38 -3.06
CA GLY A 72 -9.20 3.08 -2.79
C GLY A 72 -8.99 4.18 -1.76
N GLY A 73 -9.91 5.14 -1.73
CA GLY A 73 -9.93 6.20 -0.72
C GLY A 73 -11.32 6.80 -0.58
N ALA A 74 -11.74 7.07 0.65
CA ALA A 74 -13.01 7.74 0.93
C ALA A 74 -12.99 8.41 2.31
N LEU A 75 -13.98 9.27 2.54
CA LEU A 75 -14.28 9.76 3.88
C LEU A 75 -14.67 8.58 4.77
N ARG A 76 -14.20 8.61 6.02
CA ARG A 76 -14.60 7.62 7.02
C ARG A 76 -16.07 7.79 7.38
N THR A 77 -16.74 6.67 7.59
CA THR A 77 -18.14 6.63 8.02
C THR A 77 -18.27 6.66 9.55
N GLY A 78 -17.17 6.46 10.26
CA GLY A 78 -17.06 6.52 11.72
C GLY A 78 -15.70 6.02 12.19
N PRO A 79 -15.41 6.09 13.50
CA PRO A 79 -14.17 5.52 14.06
C PRO A 79 -14.02 4.04 13.70
N GLY A 80 -12.88 3.67 13.11
CA GLY A 80 -12.57 2.31 12.72
C GLY A 80 -13.43 1.73 11.58
N ARG A 81 -14.25 2.56 10.91
CA ARG A 81 -15.17 2.15 9.85
C ARG A 81 -14.92 2.91 8.57
N VAL A 82 -14.72 2.18 7.48
CA VAL A 82 -14.53 2.76 6.14
C VAL A 82 -15.17 1.89 5.07
N SER A 83 -15.84 2.54 4.12
CA SER A 83 -16.39 1.94 2.90
C SER A 83 -15.71 2.59 1.70
N LEU A 84 -15.05 1.78 0.87
CA LEU A 84 -14.22 2.27 -0.24
C LEU A 84 -14.64 1.65 -1.56
N GLN A 85 -14.61 2.44 -2.63
CA GLN A 85 -14.51 1.91 -3.99
C GLN A 85 -13.05 1.59 -4.28
N LEU A 86 -12.78 0.37 -4.73
CA LEU A 86 -11.48 -0.09 -5.17
C LEU A 86 -11.34 0.12 -6.68
N HIS A 87 -10.15 0.57 -7.06
CA HIS A 87 -9.77 0.76 -8.45
C HIS A 87 -8.51 -0.03 -8.78
N ARG A 88 -8.48 -0.57 -10.00
CA ARG A 88 -7.35 -1.25 -10.61
C ARG A 88 -6.62 -0.26 -11.52
N PRO A 89 -5.43 0.23 -11.12
CA PRO A 89 -4.64 1.10 -11.96
C PRO A 89 -4.00 0.33 -13.12
N ARG A 90 -3.69 1.03 -14.20
CA ARG A 90 -3.03 0.48 -15.38
C ARG A 90 -1.86 1.35 -15.80
N TRP A 91 -0.77 0.72 -16.20
CA TRP A 91 0.42 1.40 -16.68
C TRP A 91 0.55 1.34 -18.19
N ASP A 92 0.94 2.46 -18.78
CA ASP A 92 1.33 2.54 -20.17
C ASP A 92 2.82 2.21 -20.27
N MET A 93 3.14 1.00 -20.75
CA MET A 93 4.51 0.54 -20.92
C MET A 93 5.29 1.30 -22.01
N GLN A 94 4.60 1.94 -22.96
CA GLN A 94 5.26 2.73 -24.00
C GLN A 94 5.60 4.13 -23.50
N MET A 95 4.63 4.78 -22.86
CA MET A 95 4.77 6.15 -22.36
C MET A 95 5.40 6.23 -20.96
N GLN A 96 5.59 5.09 -20.28
CA GLN A 96 6.12 4.99 -18.93
C GLN A 96 5.37 5.91 -17.95
N ARG A 97 4.04 5.80 -17.94
CA ARG A 97 3.15 6.58 -17.06
C ARG A 97 1.87 5.83 -16.72
N LEU A 98 1.17 6.31 -15.70
CA LEU A 98 -0.18 5.82 -15.37
C LEU A 98 -1.13 6.10 -16.55
N ALA A 99 -1.69 5.03 -17.12
CA ALA A 99 -2.66 5.11 -18.22
C ALA A 99 -4.07 5.48 -17.73
N GLY A 100 -4.36 5.16 -16.48
CA GLY A 100 -5.65 5.39 -15.84
C GLY A 100 -5.92 4.37 -14.74
N SER A 101 -7.16 4.37 -14.23
CA SER A 101 -7.62 3.42 -13.24
C SER A 101 -9.08 3.06 -13.49
N THR A 102 -9.43 1.79 -13.29
CA THR A 102 -10.78 1.27 -13.57
C THR A 102 -11.44 0.81 -12.27
N PRO A 103 -12.74 1.05 -12.05
CA PRO A 103 -13.44 0.49 -10.90
C PRO A 103 -13.38 -1.04 -10.92
N ALA A 104 -12.94 -1.64 -9.82
CA ALA A 104 -12.72 -3.10 -9.73
C ALA A 104 -13.53 -3.77 -8.62
N GLY A 105 -14.06 -2.98 -7.68
CA GLY A 105 -14.77 -3.54 -6.54
C GLY A 105 -15.03 -2.53 -5.44
N SER A 106 -15.47 -3.02 -4.30
CA SER A 106 -15.63 -2.24 -3.08
C SER A 106 -15.24 -3.05 -1.86
N LEU A 107 -14.86 -2.35 -0.79
CA LEU A 107 -14.67 -2.96 0.51
C LEU A 107 -15.41 -2.20 1.60
N ASN A 108 -15.84 -2.92 2.62
CA ASN A 108 -16.30 -2.38 3.89
C ASN A 108 -15.42 -2.98 4.99
N PHE A 109 -14.70 -2.12 5.69
CA PHE A 109 -13.84 -2.49 6.80
C PHE A 109 -14.42 -1.95 8.10
N GLU A 110 -14.57 -2.83 9.08
CA GLU A 110 -15.07 -2.50 10.41
C GLU A 110 -14.13 -3.08 11.47
N ARG A 111 -13.42 -2.20 12.15
CA ARG A 111 -12.58 -2.55 13.31
C ARG A 111 -13.47 -2.97 14.48
N ARG A 112 -13.15 -4.12 15.08
CA ARG A 112 -13.85 -4.65 16.28
C ARG A 112 -13.09 -4.27 17.55
N ASP A 113 -11.77 -4.39 17.51
CA ASP A 113 -10.85 -3.99 18.57
C ASP A 113 -9.48 -3.59 17.97
N GLU A 114 -8.44 -3.44 18.80
CA GLU A 114 -7.11 -3.03 18.34
C GLU A 114 -6.55 -3.94 17.24
N ASP A 115 -6.80 -5.24 17.33
CA ASP A 115 -6.10 -6.26 16.52
C ASP A 115 -7.04 -7.07 15.63
N HIS A 116 -8.36 -6.88 15.74
CA HIS A 116 -9.35 -7.62 14.95
C HIS A 116 -10.29 -6.68 14.19
N ALA A 117 -10.63 -7.08 12.96
CA ALA A 117 -11.61 -6.40 12.13
C ALA A 117 -12.41 -7.37 11.27
N ARG A 118 -13.55 -6.89 10.77
CA ARG A 118 -14.37 -7.56 9.76
C ARG A 118 -14.16 -6.85 8.42
N LEU A 119 -13.86 -7.61 7.38
CA LEU A 119 -13.75 -7.13 6.00
C LEU A 119 -14.83 -7.80 5.16
N ASN A 120 -15.68 -7.00 4.51
CA ASN A 120 -16.53 -7.47 3.41
C ASN A 120 -15.96 -6.90 2.11
N LEU A 121 -15.59 -7.78 1.18
CA LEU A 121 -14.88 -7.44 -0.04
C LEU A 121 -15.68 -7.93 -1.25
N GLN A 122 -16.04 -7.01 -2.13
CA GLN A 122 -16.51 -7.31 -3.48
C GLN A 122 -15.37 -6.95 -4.43
N LEU A 123 -14.75 -7.93 -5.09
CA LEU A 123 -13.62 -7.68 -5.98
C LEU A 123 -13.74 -8.53 -7.24
N GLU A 124 -13.76 -7.86 -8.39
CA GLU A 124 -13.82 -8.49 -9.72
C GLU A 124 -14.96 -9.52 -9.81
N GLY A 125 -16.14 -9.14 -9.32
CA GLY A 125 -17.34 -9.99 -9.33
C GLY A 125 -17.43 -11.03 -8.20
N ARG A 126 -16.37 -11.21 -7.39
CA ARG A 126 -16.37 -12.14 -6.25
C ARG A 126 -16.68 -11.42 -4.94
N ALA A 127 -17.61 -11.96 -4.17
CA ALA A 127 -17.90 -11.52 -2.80
C ALA A 127 -17.16 -12.42 -1.80
N ARG A 128 -16.42 -11.84 -0.86
CA ARG A 128 -15.81 -12.54 0.27
C ARG A 128 -16.00 -11.75 1.55
N THR A 129 -16.05 -12.48 2.66
CA THR A 129 -16.04 -11.89 3.98
C THR A 129 -14.94 -12.56 4.80
N HIS A 130 -14.10 -11.73 5.40
CA HIS A 130 -12.94 -12.16 6.18
C HIS A 130 -13.01 -11.58 7.60
N ASP A 131 -12.65 -12.39 8.58
CA ASP A 131 -12.24 -11.89 9.88
C ASP A 131 -10.72 -11.72 9.82
N VAL A 132 -10.27 -10.47 9.80
CA VAL A 132 -8.86 -10.13 9.61
C VAL A 132 -8.22 -9.75 10.94
N VAL A 133 -6.95 -10.08 11.06
CA VAL A 133 -6.10 -9.69 12.18
C VAL A 133 -5.05 -8.71 11.73
N ARG A 134 -4.67 -7.82 12.63
CA ARG A 134 -3.57 -6.89 12.44
C ARG A 134 -2.24 -7.65 12.44
N LEU A 135 -1.35 -7.31 11.52
CA LEU A 135 0.01 -7.86 11.49
C LEU A 135 0.84 -7.25 12.63
N VAL A 136 1.03 -8.03 13.70
CA VAL A 136 1.83 -7.63 14.87
C VAL A 136 2.97 -8.64 15.08
N VAL A 137 4.16 -8.25 14.64
CA VAL A 137 5.46 -8.90 14.87
C VAL A 137 6.07 -8.44 16.20
N ASN A 138 6.00 -7.14 16.51
CA ASN A 138 6.49 -6.58 17.77
C ASN A 138 5.65 -5.35 18.19
N ARG A 139 5.28 -5.28 19.48
CA ARG A 139 4.57 -4.13 20.08
C ARG A 139 5.51 -3.07 20.66
N ASP A 140 6.81 -3.24 20.51
CA ASP A 140 7.80 -2.24 20.90
C ASP A 140 7.89 -1.15 19.82
N TYR A 141 7.09 -0.11 20.00
CA TYR A 141 7.05 1.08 19.15
C TYR A 141 8.12 2.13 19.54
N SER A 142 9.15 1.75 20.29
CA SER A 142 10.18 2.69 20.79
C SER A 142 11.08 3.28 19.70
N LEU A 143 11.14 2.65 18.52
CA LEU A 143 11.82 3.19 17.34
C LEU A 143 10.82 3.97 16.49
N GLY A 144 11.26 5.13 15.96
CA GLY A 144 10.42 5.95 15.09
C GLY A 144 9.76 5.11 14.01
N ASP A 145 8.44 4.97 14.09
CA ASP A 145 7.65 4.20 13.15
C ASP A 145 7.65 4.91 11.80
N ARG A 146 7.88 4.14 10.74
CA ARG A 146 7.95 4.60 9.35
C ARG A 146 6.97 3.83 8.46
N SER A 147 5.97 3.22 9.10
CA SER A 147 4.93 2.44 8.44
C SER A 147 4.07 3.34 7.57
N GLY A 148 3.83 2.94 6.33
CA GLY A 148 2.98 3.70 5.44
C GLY A 148 3.37 3.58 3.99
N PHE A 149 2.72 4.42 3.18
CA PHE A 149 2.92 4.46 1.75
C PHE A 149 4.06 5.39 1.38
N TRP A 150 5.08 4.82 0.76
CA TRP A 150 6.26 5.52 0.26
C TRP A 150 6.24 5.48 -1.26
N PHE A 151 6.29 6.66 -1.89
CA PHE A 151 6.34 6.80 -3.33
C PHE A 151 7.16 8.02 -3.71
N ASP A 152 7.60 8.07 -4.97
CA ASP A 152 8.19 9.30 -5.53
C ASP A 152 7.12 10.08 -6.26
N PRO A 153 6.85 11.33 -5.87
CA PRO A 153 5.90 12.19 -6.56
C PRO A 153 6.23 12.37 -8.06
N ALA A 154 7.51 12.25 -8.45
CA ALA A 154 7.94 12.36 -9.84
C ALA A 154 7.77 11.05 -10.65
N ASP A 155 7.50 9.93 -9.99
CA ASP A 155 7.31 8.60 -10.58
C ASP A 155 6.11 7.92 -9.91
N GLY A 156 4.94 8.55 -10.10
CA GLY A 156 3.68 8.03 -9.57
C GLY A 156 3.33 6.68 -10.19
N GLY A 157 2.68 5.80 -9.42
CA GLY A 157 2.27 4.46 -9.86
C GLY A 157 3.17 3.33 -9.36
N HIS A 158 4.39 3.64 -8.92
CA HIS A 158 5.27 2.71 -8.22
C HIS A 158 5.47 3.16 -6.78
N GLY A 159 5.75 2.22 -5.89
CA GLY A 159 5.98 2.57 -4.50
C GLY A 159 6.15 1.36 -3.59
N GLN A 160 6.12 1.63 -2.29
CA GLN A 160 6.21 0.61 -1.26
C GLN A 160 5.21 0.92 -0.15
N MET A 161 4.55 -0.13 0.34
CA MET A 161 3.95 -0.10 1.66
C MET A 161 4.95 -0.69 2.64
N LEU A 162 5.22 0.02 3.73
CA LEU A 162 6.11 -0.44 4.78
C LEU A 162 5.34 -0.64 6.07
N ILE A 163 5.76 -1.64 6.83
CA ILE A 163 5.41 -1.78 8.23
C ILE A 163 6.71 -1.95 9.03
N GLN A 164 6.94 -1.07 10.00
CA GLN A 164 8.12 -1.08 10.86
C GLN A 164 7.69 -1.39 12.29
N GLN A 165 8.29 -2.42 12.89
CA GLN A 165 7.99 -2.83 14.26
C GLN A 165 9.29 -3.13 15.00
N GLY A 166 9.72 -2.17 15.81
CA GLY A 166 11.08 -2.14 16.33
C GLY A 166 12.10 -2.10 15.20
N ARG A 167 13.03 -3.07 15.19
CA ARG A 167 14.05 -3.22 14.14
C ARG A 167 13.54 -3.95 12.90
N TRP A 168 12.42 -4.64 12.99
CA TRP A 168 11.88 -5.41 11.86
C TRP A 168 11.16 -4.48 10.90
N VAL A 169 11.32 -4.71 9.60
CA VAL A 169 10.58 -4.06 8.52
C VAL A 169 10.00 -5.12 7.58
N GLY A 170 8.70 -4.99 7.30
CA GLY A 170 8.03 -5.63 6.17
C GLY A 170 7.81 -4.60 5.07
N SER A 171 8.04 -5.00 3.82
CA SER A 171 7.89 -4.15 2.64
C SER A 171 7.08 -4.87 1.57
N VAL A 172 6.05 -4.21 1.07
CA VAL A 172 5.33 -4.61 -0.14
C VAL A 172 5.67 -3.59 -1.22
N SER A 173 6.51 -3.98 -2.16
CA SER A 173 6.83 -3.16 -3.34
C SER A 173 5.74 -3.35 -4.38
N ILE A 174 5.17 -2.25 -4.86
CA ILE A 174 4.10 -2.23 -5.87
C ILE A 174 4.60 -1.59 -7.16
N GLY A 175 4.10 -2.11 -8.29
CA GLY A 175 4.39 -1.61 -9.62
C GLY A 175 3.55 -2.32 -10.66
N TYR A 176 4.06 -2.46 -11.88
CA TYR A 176 3.34 -3.08 -12.99
C TYR A 176 4.20 -4.10 -13.71
N ASP A 177 3.56 -5.17 -14.18
CA ASP A 177 4.22 -6.21 -14.97
C ASP A 177 4.46 -5.78 -16.42
N ARG A 178 4.99 -6.70 -17.24
CA ARG A 178 5.33 -6.46 -18.65
C ARG A 178 4.13 -6.07 -19.52
N HIS A 179 2.91 -6.27 -19.04
CA HIS A 179 1.66 -5.93 -19.73
C HIS A 179 0.99 -4.67 -19.15
N GLY A 180 1.65 -4.01 -18.20
CA GLY A 180 1.12 -2.83 -17.51
C GLY A 180 0.04 -3.15 -16.50
N GLU A 181 -0.09 -4.42 -16.08
CA GLU A 181 -1.02 -4.83 -15.02
C GLU A 181 -0.37 -4.68 -13.65
N PRO A 182 -1.13 -4.28 -12.61
CA PRO A 182 -0.58 -4.09 -11.27
C PRO A 182 0.01 -5.40 -10.74
N THR A 183 1.16 -5.33 -10.09
CA THR A 183 1.82 -6.46 -9.44
C THR A 183 2.55 -6.01 -8.18
N TRP A 184 2.78 -6.93 -7.26
CA TRP A 184 3.47 -6.65 -6.01
C TRP A 184 4.48 -7.74 -5.64
N ALA A 185 5.47 -7.38 -4.83
CA ALA A 185 6.45 -8.30 -4.26
C ALA A 185 6.68 -7.95 -2.78
N PHE A 186 6.79 -8.96 -1.93
CA PHE A 186 6.98 -8.81 -0.49
C PHE A 186 8.44 -9.12 -0.10
N ALA A 187 9.01 -8.28 0.77
CA ALA A 187 10.30 -8.51 1.40
C ALA A 187 10.21 -8.18 2.89
N GLN A 188 11.07 -8.78 3.69
CA GLN A 188 11.16 -8.46 5.12
C GLN A 188 12.59 -8.63 5.63
N GLY A 189 12.91 -7.95 6.73
CA GLY A 189 14.20 -8.07 7.38
C GLY A 189 14.41 -7.02 8.46
N ASP A 190 15.67 -6.81 8.84
CA ASP A 190 16.05 -5.73 9.75
C ASP A 190 16.16 -4.39 8.99
N ILE A 191 15.73 -3.31 9.63
CA ILE A 191 15.97 -1.95 9.14
C ILE A 191 17.47 -1.70 8.99
N GLY A 192 17.87 -1.19 7.82
CA GLY A 192 19.29 -0.94 7.52
C GLY A 192 20.10 -2.18 7.17
N ALA A 193 19.51 -3.38 7.10
CA ALA A 193 20.21 -4.63 6.75
C ALA A 193 20.81 -4.66 5.32
N GLY A 194 20.55 -3.64 4.50
CA GLY A 194 21.00 -3.59 3.11
C GLY A 194 19.88 -3.99 2.15
N VAL A 195 20.25 -4.68 1.08
CA VAL A 195 19.29 -5.18 0.08
C VAL A 195 18.56 -6.39 0.65
N LEU A 196 17.23 -6.38 0.55
CA LEU A 196 16.34 -7.47 0.92
C LEU A 196 15.83 -8.16 -0.35
N ASP A 197 15.89 -9.49 -0.37
CA ASP A 197 15.29 -10.27 -1.44
C ASP A 197 13.76 -10.24 -1.31
N ALA A 198 13.09 -9.91 -2.41
CA ALA A 198 11.64 -9.88 -2.49
C ALA A 198 11.11 -11.17 -3.12
N GLN A 199 9.97 -11.62 -2.63
CA GLN A 199 9.23 -12.76 -3.14
C GLN A 199 7.91 -12.28 -3.75
N ARG A 200 7.54 -12.85 -4.89
CA ARG A 200 6.18 -12.81 -5.41
C ARG A 200 5.43 -14.01 -4.88
N VAL A 201 4.19 -13.80 -4.47
CA VAL A 201 3.30 -14.90 -4.11
C VAL A 201 2.29 -15.05 -5.25
N ARG A 202 2.01 -16.29 -5.65
CA ARG A 202 0.93 -16.64 -6.57
C ARG A 202 -0.04 -17.59 -5.89
N ARG A 203 -1.30 -17.58 -6.31
CA ARG A 203 -2.31 -18.56 -5.88
C ARG A 203 -2.51 -19.58 -7.00
N VAL A 204 -2.15 -20.83 -6.74
CA VAL A 204 -2.33 -21.93 -7.70
C VAL A 204 -3.51 -22.78 -7.22
N CYS A 205 -4.57 -22.82 -8.02
CA CYS A 205 -5.76 -23.63 -7.74
C CYS A 205 -5.83 -24.78 -8.74
N THR A 206 -5.70 -26.01 -8.24
CA THR A 206 -5.98 -27.22 -9.03
C THR A 206 -7.19 -27.92 -8.43
N VAL A 207 -6.96 -28.88 -7.54
CA VAL A 207 -8.01 -29.53 -6.72
C VAL A 207 -8.23 -28.74 -5.42
N SER A 208 -7.15 -28.17 -4.88
CA SER A 208 -7.15 -27.19 -3.79
C SER A 208 -6.34 -25.97 -4.21
N CYS A 209 -6.58 -24.84 -3.54
CA CYS A 209 -5.80 -23.63 -3.72
C CYS A 209 -4.65 -23.60 -2.72
N ALA A 210 -3.44 -23.32 -3.21
CA ALA A 210 -2.26 -23.09 -2.39
C ALA A 210 -1.53 -21.83 -2.85
N THR A 211 -0.78 -21.21 -1.96
CA THR A 211 0.13 -20.13 -2.31
C THR A 211 1.51 -20.69 -2.65
N VAL A 212 2.14 -20.13 -3.68
CA VAL A 212 3.50 -20.48 -4.11
C VAL A 212 4.34 -19.21 -4.12
N SER A 213 5.54 -19.28 -3.56
CA SER A 213 6.50 -18.19 -3.59
C SER A 213 7.47 -18.34 -4.76
N GLU A 214 7.72 -17.24 -5.44
CA GLU A 214 8.63 -17.12 -6.58
C GLU A 214 9.56 -15.91 -6.36
N PRO A 215 10.75 -15.87 -6.99
CA PRO A 215 11.59 -14.68 -6.96
C PRO A 215 10.83 -13.44 -7.45
N GLY A 216 10.74 -12.42 -6.59
CA GLY A 216 10.02 -11.18 -6.85
C GLY A 216 10.92 -9.97 -7.12
N GLY A 217 12.23 -10.16 -7.04
CA GLY A 217 13.23 -9.12 -7.22
C GLY A 217 13.87 -8.73 -5.88
N GLN A 218 14.14 -7.44 -5.69
CA GLN A 218 14.91 -6.94 -4.55
C GLN A 218 14.43 -5.56 -4.13
N THR A 219 14.57 -5.23 -2.86
CA THR A 219 14.26 -3.90 -2.33
C THR A 219 15.33 -3.46 -1.35
N GLN A 220 15.62 -2.18 -1.34
CA GLN A 220 16.43 -1.55 -0.31
C GLN A 220 15.86 -0.18 0.00
N ILE A 221 15.70 0.14 1.27
CA ILE A 221 15.29 1.47 1.72
C ILE A 221 16.29 2.05 2.71
N TYR A 222 16.57 3.35 2.56
CA TYR A 222 17.38 4.13 3.49
C TYR A 222 16.63 5.40 3.86
N PHE A 223 16.37 5.57 5.16
CA PHE A 223 15.67 6.74 5.67
C PHE A 223 16.65 7.87 5.97
N ARG A 224 16.43 9.04 5.37
CA ARG A 224 17.15 10.29 5.68
C ARG A 224 16.45 11.10 6.77
N GLY A 225 15.17 10.82 7.00
CA GLY A 225 14.35 11.43 8.04
C GLY A 225 13.13 10.58 8.37
N GLN A 226 12.13 11.19 9.02
CA GLN A 226 10.84 10.55 9.29
C GLN A 226 9.98 10.45 8.03
N ASP A 227 10.07 11.44 7.15
CA ASP A 227 9.23 11.58 5.95
C ASP A 227 10.06 11.60 4.65
N ASP A 228 11.32 11.16 4.73
CA ASP A 228 12.25 11.19 3.60
C ASP A 228 13.09 9.91 3.56
N ALA A 229 13.05 9.25 2.40
CA ALA A 229 13.73 7.99 2.16
C ALA A 229 14.24 7.89 0.72
N ILE A 230 15.34 7.17 0.56
CA ILE A 230 15.86 6.74 -0.72
C ILE A 230 15.66 5.23 -0.82
N ALA A 231 14.90 4.80 -1.82
CA ALA A 231 14.66 3.40 -2.10
C ALA A 231 15.25 2.98 -3.46
N SER A 232 15.69 1.73 -3.56
CA SER A 232 15.82 1.01 -4.82
C SER A 232 14.91 -0.19 -4.81
N ILE A 233 14.27 -0.43 -5.94
CA ILE A 233 13.30 -1.51 -6.10
C ILE A 233 13.57 -2.18 -7.44
N THR A 234 13.69 -3.48 -7.41
CA THR A 234 13.70 -4.34 -8.59
C THR A 234 12.46 -5.22 -8.48
N LEU A 235 11.61 -5.20 -9.49
CA LEU A 235 10.51 -6.15 -9.63
C LEU A 235 10.86 -7.15 -10.73
N SER A 236 10.73 -8.43 -10.39
CA SER A 236 11.08 -9.56 -11.24
C SER A 236 9.98 -10.62 -11.25
N ASP A 237 9.99 -11.45 -12.28
CA ASP A 237 9.22 -12.68 -12.37
C ASP A 237 10.15 -13.84 -12.78
N THR A 238 9.59 -15.00 -13.10
CA THR A 238 10.36 -16.18 -13.57
C THR A 238 11.12 -15.94 -14.89
N SER A 239 10.76 -14.90 -15.65
CA SER A 239 11.46 -14.47 -16.86
C SER A 239 12.52 -13.39 -16.58
N GLY A 240 12.73 -13.03 -15.31
CA GLY A 240 13.72 -12.07 -14.86
C GLY A 240 13.14 -10.69 -14.51
N ALA A 241 14.01 -9.70 -14.31
CA ALA A 241 13.60 -8.34 -13.98
C ALA A 241 12.76 -7.72 -15.12
N PHE A 242 11.68 -7.03 -14.75
CA PHE A 242 10.85 -6.26 -15.70
C PHE A 242 10.76 -4.78 -15.33
N TRP A 243 11.08 -4.42 -14.09
CA TRP A 243 11.16 -3.03 -13.67
C TRP A 243 12.27 -2.85 -12.64
N LEU A 244 13.01 -1.75 -12.78
CA LEU A 244 14.09 -1.38 -11.88
C LEU A 244 14.02 0.11 -11.63
N ARG A 245 14.15 0.46 -10.36
CA ARG A 245 14.43 1.81 -9.92
C ARG A 245 15.76 1.87 -9.16
N PRO A 246 16.80 2.48 -9.75
CA PRO A 246 18.05 2.68 -9.04
C PRO A 246 17.90 3.72 -7.94
N ARG A 247 18.76 3.64 -6.91
CA ARG A 247 18.89 4.72 -5.92
C ARG A 247 19.29 6.01 -6.63
N LYS A 248 18.44 7.05 -6.55
CA LYS A 248 18.83 8.42 -6.91
C LYS A 248 19.54 9.04 -5.69
N ARG A 249 20.73 9.60 -5.91
CA ARG A 249 21.54 10.27 -4.88
C ARG A 249 20.89 11.58 -4.45
#